data_AF-A0A4S2JEB7-F1
#
_entry.id   AF-A0A4S2JEB7-F1
#
_cell.length_a   1.000
_cell.length_b   1.000
_cell.length_c   1.000
_cell.angle_alpha   90.00
_cell.angle_beta   90.00
_cell.angle_gamma   90.00
#
_symmetry.space_group_name_H-M   'P 1'
#
loop_
_entity.id
_entity.type
_entity.pdbx_description
1 polymer ?
#
loop_
_entity_poly.entity_id
_entity_poly.type
_entity_poly.pdbx_seq_one_letter_code
_entity_poly.pdbx_strand_id
1 'polypeptide(L)'
;MTNQKYNSRRTMADKNNGEFQLQSTGSKPGLPRINSTERILSSGNKGPDCTAQRIFVSALDTINHILIALVTVYLVYHAAKEYSVTNVHVILCTIGYVLLMSEAIIVLASDNVLTSSLSRRANKHLHWILQAIGLILNLVGVGVMYNVKSVHFVSIHGITGLASLVIVCVMTVFGYPVWIAWKLRKYMRPVTTKFFHNFLGIAGFVIGMVSQCYGYEKSWVYRATKLRYADNTLLVLTVLITILSLRGALVSLYRQAIDCLKPVCSST
;
A
#
# COMPACT_ATOMS: atom_id res chain seq x y z
N MET A 1 -36.29 25.16 18.97
CA MET A 1 -36.87 26.52 18.87
C MET A 1 -35.72 27.49 18.60
N THR A 2 -35.47 27.75 17.31
CA THR A 2 -35.66 29.04 16.57
C THR A 2 -34.52 30.05 16.80
N ASN A 3 -33.56 30.18 15.87
CA ASN A 3 -33.53 30.97 14.62
C ASN A 3 -33.18 32.47 14.79
N GLN A 4 -31.89 32.79 14.56
CA GLN A 4 -31.32 33.73 13.57
C GLN A 4 -32.08 35.02 13.18
N LYS A 5 -31.37 36.17 13.24
CA LYS A 5 -31.34 37.31 12.27
C LYS A 5 -30.45 38.45 12.85
N TYR A 6 -29.86 39.43 12.15
CA TYR A 6 -29.25 39.67 10.83
C TYR A 6 -29.06 41.21 10.74
N ASN A 7 -27.96 41.72 10.16
CA ASN A 7 -27.78 43.05 9.51
C ASN A 7 -27.90 44.36 10.34
N SER A 8 -27.34 45.54 9.98
CA SER A 8 -26.42 46.02 8.92
C SER A 8 -26.28 47.57 8.99
N ARG A 9 -25.04 48.07 8.72
CA ARG A 9 -24.60 49.29 7.97
C ARG A 9 -24.66 50.76 8.50
N ARG A 10 -23.48 51.40 8.25
CA ARG A 10 -23.15 52.76 7.70
C ARG A 10 -23.33 53.98 8.62
N THR A 11 -22.48 55.03 8.59
CA THR A 11 -22.05 55.90 7.46
C THR A 11 -20.88 56.87 7.80
N MET A 12 -20.08 57.24 6.77
CA MET A 12 -19.44 58.56 6.43
C MET A 12 -18.38 59.21 7.34
N ALA A 13 -17.45 60.09 6.92
CA ALA A 13 -16.74 60.45 5.68
C ALA A 13 -15.69 61.56 6.02
N ASP A 14 -14.65 61.69 5.19
CA ASP A 14 -14.05 62.97 4.70
C ASP A 14 -12.71 63.59 5.24
N LYS A 15 -11.89 64.00 4.25
CA LYS A 15 -10.87 65.09 4.11
C LYS A 15 -9.45 65.11 4.76
N ASN A 16 -8.46 64.88 3.87
CA ASN A 16 -7.42 65.81 3.33
C ASN A 16 -6.34 66.54 4.19
N ASN A 17 -5.08 66.22 3.83
CA ASN A 17 -3.92 67.08 3.46
C ASN A 17 -3.05 67.78 4.52
N GLY A 18 -1.73 67.55 4.43
CA GLY A 18 -0.68 68.51 4.86
C GLY A 18 0.70 67.93 5.20
N GLU A 19 1.69 68.24 4.36
CA GLU A 19 3.14 68.38 4.66
C GLU A 19 4.11 67.19 4.82
N PHE A 20 4.73 66.91 3.67
CA PHE A 20 6.15 66.68 3.37
C PHE A 20 7.21 66.99 4.46
N GLN A 21 8.03 65.99 4.79
CA GLN A 21 9.41 66.15 5.29
C GLN A 21 10.33 65.16 4.58
N LEU A 22 11.40 65.70 3.98
CA LEU A 22 12.44 64.99 3.22
C LEU A 22 13.63 64.74 4.17
N GLN A 23 14.03 63.49 4.35
CA GLN A 23 15.37 63.17 4.86
C GLN A 23 16.04 62.09 4.01
N SER A 24 17.26 62.43 3.62
CA SER A 24 18.12 61.77 2.64
C SER A 24 19.10 60.79 3.29
N THR A 25 19.71 59.97 2.43
CA THR A 25 20.94 59.17 2.57
C THR A 25 20.88 57.79 3.22
N GLY A 26 21.37 56.79 2.48
CA GLY A 26 21.65 55.45 3.00
C GLY A 26 21.67 54.32 1.97
N SER A 27 22.34 54.48 0.83
CA SER A 27 22.64 53.38 -0.10
C SER A 27 23.59 52.36 0.57
N LYS A 28 23.13 51.12 0.77
CA LYS A 28 23.98 49.95 1.05
C LYS A 28 23.86 48.93 -0.09
N PRO A 29 24.99 48.48 -0.67
CA PRO A 29 25.00 47.45 -1.71
C PRO A 29 25.14 46.05 -1.10
N GLY A 30 24.72 45.03 -1.86
CA GLY A 30 25.14 43.64 -1.60
C GLY A 30 24.02 42.64 -1.38
N LEU A 31 23.08 42.53 -2.32
CA LEU A 31 22.33 41.28 -2.48
C LEU A 31 23.23 40.31 -3.28
N PRO A 32 23.49 39.06 -2.85
CA PRO A 32 24.09 38.09 -3.73
C PRO A 32 23.08 37.84 -4.86
N ARG A 33 23.40 38.35 -6.05
CA ARG A 33 22.72 38.00 -7.29
C ARG A 33 23.07 36.53 -7.54
N ILE A 34 22.30 35.61 -6.95
CA ILE A 34 22.38 34.19 -7.28
C ILE A 34 22.00 34.12 -8.76
N ASN A 35 23.03 33.98 -9.60
CA ASN A 35 22.90 34.03 -11.04
C ASN A 35 21.88 32.97 -11.46
N SER A 36 20.83 33.38 -12.16
CA SER A 36 19.85 32.45 -12.74
C SER A 36 20.53 31.36 -13.58
N THR A 37 21.73 31.66 -14.10
CA THR A 37 22.63 30.73 -14.79
C THR A 37 23.08 29.55 -13.93
N GLU A 38 23.26 29.72 -12.61
CA GLU A 38 23.68 28.65 -11.69
C GLU A 38 22.53 27.69 -11.37
N ARG A 39 21.28 28.20 -11.33
CA ARG A 39 20.07 27.36 -11.27
C ARG A 39 19.81 26.60 -12.57
N ILE A 40 20.18 27.16 -13.72
CA ILE A 40 20.05 26.48 -15.02
C ILE A 40 21.17 25.44 -15.20
N LEU A 41 22.40 25.71 -14.75
CA LEU A 41 23.51 24.75 -14.76
C LEU A 41 23.34 23.62 -13.72
N SER A 42 22.70 23.87 -12.58
CA SER A 42 22.32 22.81 -11.63
C SER A 42 21.06 22.04 -12.07
N SER A 43 20.27 22.58 -12.99
CA SER A 43 19.10 21.88 -13.58
C SER A 43 19.49 20.99 -14.77
N GLY A 44 20.67 21.19 -15.36
CA GLY A 44 21.18 20.40 -16.48
C GLY A 44 21.81 19.06 -16.10
N ASN A 45 21.93 18.75 -14.80
CA ASN A 45 22.59 17.52 -14.31
C ASN A 45 21.71 16.66 -13.39
N LYS A 46 20.38 16.71 -13.55
CA LYS A 46 19.50 15.62 -13.10
C LYS A 46 19.37 14.65 -14.27
N GLY A 47 20.35 13.76 -14.36
CA GLY A 47 20.62 12.96 -15.55
C GLY A 47 19.48 12.04 -16.03
N PRO A 48 19.61 11.49 -17.26
CA PRO A 48 18.70 10.51 -17.85
C PRO A 48 18.40 9.31 -16.95
N ASP A 49 19.28 9.01 -15.99
CA ASP A 49 19.18 7.90 -15.04
C ASP A 49 17.92 7.96 -14.15
N CYS A 50 17.49 9.15 -13.71
CA CYS A 50 16.32 9.28 -12.82
C CYS A 50 15.00 9.03 -13.57
N THR A 51 14.95 9.45 -14.84
CA THR A 51 13.80 9.20 -15.73
C THR A 51 13.77 7.74 -16.17
N ALA A 52 14.92 7.17 -16.55
CA ALA A 52 15.04 5.76 -16.91
C ALA A 52 14.66 4.83 -15.75
N GLN A 53 15.11 5.13 -14.53
CA GLN A 53 14.72 4.40 -13.33
C GLN A 53 13.21 4.41 -13.10
N ARG A 54 12.56 5.57 -13.24
CA ARG A 54 11.10 5.69 -13.09
C ARG A 54 10.36 4.88 -14.15
N ILE A 55 10.80 4.92 -15.40
CA ILE A 55 10.22 4.13 -16.51
C ILE A 55 10.37 2.63 -16.20
N PHE A 56 11.54 2.20 -15.76
CA PHE A 56 11.80 0.79 -15.43
C PHE A 56 10.91 0.30 -14.28
N VAL A 57 10.83 1.07 -13.19
CA VAL A 57 9.97 0.77 -12.03
C VAL A 57 8.50 0.69 -12.44
N SER A 58 8.04 1.62 -13.29
CA SER A 58 6.69 1.59 -13.84
C SER A 58 6.44 0.34 -14.69
N ALA A 59 7.40 -0.05 -15.54
CA ALA A 59 7.25 -1.22 -16.39
C ALA A 59 7.11 -2.49 -15.54
N LEU A 60 7.90 -2.62 -14.47
CA LEU A 60 7.78 -3.71 -13.50
C LEU A 60 6.40 -3.75 -12.83
N ASP A 61 5.84 -2.59 -12.46
CA ASP A 61 4.51 -2.53 -11.84
C ASP A 61 3.42 -2.94 -12.83
N THR A 62 3.49 -2.46 -14.07
CA THR A 62 2.57 -2.88 -15.14
C THR A 62 2.65 -4.38 -15.39
N ILE A 63 3.86 -4.94 -15.46
CA ILE A 63 4.05 -6.39 -15.59
C ILE A 63 3.41 -7.11 -14.40
N ASN A 64 3.62 -6.62 -13.18
CA ASN A 64 3.05 -7.22 -11.98
C ASN A 64 1.52 -7.22 -11.99
N HIS A 65 0.89 -6.11 -12.39
CA HIS A 65 -0.57 -6.02 -12.56
C HIS A 65 -1.10 -7.08 -13.55
N ILE A 66 -0.40 -7.24 -14.69
CA ILE A 66 -0.77 -8.26 -15.69
C ILE A 66 -0.62 -9.67 -15.12
N LEU A 67 0.48 -9.95 -14.40
CA LEU A 67 0.71 -11.26 -13.77
C LEU A 67 -0.36 -11.58 -12.71
N ILE A 68 -0.70 -10.62 -11.86
CA ILE A 68 -1.76 -10.74 -10.86
C ILE A 68 -3.09 -11.08 -11.53
N ALA A 69 -3.47 -10.33 -12.57
CA ALA A 69 -4.70 -10.57 -13.30
C ALA A 69 -4.70 -11.95 -13.96
N LEU A 70 -3.61 -12.33 -14.63
CA LEU A 70 -3.49 -13.61 -15.33
C LEU A 70 -3.60 -14.81 -14.37
N VAL A 71 -2.83 -14.80 -13.28
CA VAL A 71 -2.85 -15.89 -12.28
C VAL A 71 -4.23 -16.00 -11.64
N THR A 72 -4.83 -14.86 -11.28
CA THR A 72 -6.16 -14.83 -10.65
C THR A 72 -7.22 -15.37 -11.60
N VAL A 73 -7.29 -14.85 -12.83
CA VAL A 73 -8.28 -15.29 -13.83
C VAL A 73 -8.11 -16.77 -14.14
N TYR A 74 -6.88 -17.26 -14.30
CA TYR A 74 -6.61 -18.67 -14.56
C TYR A 74 -7.14 -19.58 -13.45
N LEU A 75 -6.80 -19.29 -12.19
CA LEU A 75 -7.24 -20.08 -11.04
C LEU A 75 -8.75 -20.03 -10.83
N VAL A 76 -9.35 -18.84 -10.92
CA VAL A 76 -10.79 -18.65 -10.76
C VAL A 76 -11.55 -19.36 -11.88
N TYR A 77 -11.10 -19.23 -13.14
CA TYR A 77 -11.73 -19.89 -14.28
C TYR A 77 -11.75 -21.41 -14.11
N HIS A 78 -10.62 -22.02 -13.74
CA HIS A 78 -10.55 -23.46 -13.54
C HIS A 78 -11.32 -23.94 -12.31
N ALA A 79 -11.32 -23.17 -11.21
CA ALA A 79 -12.09 -23.50 -10.03
C ALA A 79 -13.60 -23.39 -10.26
N ALA A 80 -14.04 -22.44 -11.10
CA ALA A 80 -15.45 -22.20 -11.38
C ALA A 80 -16.11 -23.28 -12.26
N LYS A 81 -15.34 -24.19 -12.88
CA LYS A 81 -15.87 -25.24 -13.75
C LYS A 81 -16.77 -26.24 -13.01
N GLU A 82 -16.45 -26.53 -11.76
CA GLU A 82 -17.19 -27.46 -10.93
C GLU A 82 -17.43 -26.87 -9.55
N TYR A 83 -18.66 -26.98 -9.06
CA TYR A 83 -18.96 -26.54 -7.71
C TYR A 83 -18.43 -27.56 -6.70
N SER A 84 -17.48 -27.13 -5.87
CA SER A 84 -17.09 -27.83 -4.66
C SER A 84 -16.67 -26.81 -3.60
N VAL A 85 -16.78 -27.17 -2.33
CA VAL A 85 -16.36 -26.30 -1.22
C VAL A 85 -14.87 -25.94 -1.32
N THR A 86 -14.05 -26.87 -1.78
CA THR A 86 -12.63 -26.61 -2.05
C THR A 86 -12.46 -25.57 -3.15
N ASN A 87 -13.24 -25.66 -4.23
CA ASN A 87 -13.16 -24.69 -5.33
C ASN A 87 -13.64 -23.30 -4.91
N VAL A 88 -14.70 -23.21 -4.11
CA VAL A 88 -15.16 -21.94 -3.51
C VAL A 88 -14.05 -21.31 -2.67
N HIS A 89 -13.37 -22.10 -1.84
CA HIS A 89 -12.23 -21.63 -1.07
C HIS A 89 -11.08 -21.15 -1.94
N VAL A 90 -10.73 -21.90 -3.00
CA VAL A 90 -9.68 -21.51 -3.95
C VAL A 90 -10.05 -20.19 -4.62
N ILE A 91 -11.29 -20.01 -5.08
CA ILE A 91 -11.76 -18.75 -5.71
C ILE A 91 -11.62 -17.58 -4.73
N LEU A 92 -12.21 -17.70 -3.53
CA LEU A 92 -12.25 -16.62 -2.56
C LEU A 92 -10.85 -16.24 -2.06
N CYS A 93 -10.01 -17.23 -1.73
CA CYS A 93 -8.66 -16.96 -1.23
C CYS A 93 -7.72 -16.44 -2.32
N THR A 94 -7.89 -16.87 -3.58
CA THR A 94 -7.11 -16.35 -4.70
C THR A 94 -7.48 -14.89 -4.98
N ILE A 95 -8.78 -14.56 -5.05
CA ILE A 95 -9.22 -13.17 -5.22
C ILE A 95 -8.76 -12.31 -4.02
N GLY A 96 -8.85 -12.84 -2.79
CA GLY A 96 -8.44 -12.11 -1.59
C GLY A 96 -6.94 -11.84 -1.54
N TYR A 97 -6.10 -12.88 -1.53
CA TYR A 97 -4.65 -12.74 -1.41
C TYR A 97 -3.95 -12.30 -2.70
N VAL A 98 -4.19 -13.00 -3.82
CA VAL A 98 -3.42 -12.77 -5.04
C VAL A 98 -3.85 -11.48 -5.72
N LEU A 99 -5.15 -11.25 -5.89
CA LEU A 99 -5.65 -10.03 -6.54
C LEU A 99 -5.68 -8.85 -5.57
N LEU A 100 -6.62 -8.85 -4.63
CA LEU A 100 -6.96 -7.63 -3.88
C LEU A 100 -5.84 -7.17 -2.95
N MET A 101 -5.20 -8.09 -2.21
CA MET A 101 -4.12 -7.72 -1.29
C MET A 101 -2.83 -7.33 -2.03
N SER A 102 -2.47 -7.99 -3.14
CA SER A 102 -1.32 -7.55 -3.95
C SER A 102 -1.55 -6.15 -4.51
N GLU A 103 -2.73 -5.91 -5.11
CA GLU A 103 -3.11 -4.60 -5.63
C GLU A 103 -3.13 -3.54 -4.53
N ALA A 104 -3.62 -3.87 -3.33
CA ALA A 104 -3.60 -2.97 -2.18
C ALA A 104 -2.17 -2.52 -1.82
N ILE A 105 -1.19 -3.41 -1.89
CA ILE A 105 0.22 -3.10 -1.60
C ILE A 105 0.81 -2.23 -2.71
N ILE A 106 0.58 -2.59 -3.98
CA ILE A 106 1.12 -1.87 -5.14
C ILE A 106 0.58 -0.44 -5.23
N VAL A 107 -0.70 -0.22 -4.91
CA VAL A 107 -1.32 1.12 -4.87
C VAL A 107 -0.60 2.09 -3.93
N LEU A 108 0.09 1.60 -2.91
CA LEU A 108 0.83 2.42 -1.96
C LEU A 108 2.28 2.70 -2.39
N ALA A 109 2.80 2.00 -3.41
CA ALA A 109 4.11 2.26 -3.97
C ALA A 109 4.12 3.64 -4.65
N SER A 110 5.10 4.49 -4.30
CA SER A 110 5.15 5.91 -4.67
C SER A 110 5.28 6.19 -6.17
N ASP A 111 5.59 5.17 -6.97
CA ASP A 111 6.03 5.31 -8.36
C ASP A 111 5.17 4.48 -9.34
N ASN A 112 4.04 3.92 -8.89
CA ASN A 112 3.13 3.21 -9.77
C ASN A 112 2.39 4.22 -10.68
N VAL A 113 2.55 4.09 -12.00
CA VAL A 113 1.96 5.01 -12.98
C VAL A 113 0.44 5.09 -12.88
N LEU A 114 -0.25 3.98 -12.60
CA LEU A 114 -1.71 3.95 -12.46
C LEU A 114 -2.23 4.78 -11.28
N THR A 115 -1.43 4.91 -10.21
CA THR A 115 -1.81 5.66 -9.01
C THR A 115 -1.01 6.94 -8.81
N SER A 116 -0.07 7.22 -9.71
CA SER A 116 0.75 8.44 -9.73
C SER A 116 -0.09 9.70 -10.01
N SER A 117 -1.23 9.53 -10.69
CA SER A 117 -2.21 10.59 -10.95
C SER A 117 -3.16 10.83 -9.77
N LEU A 118 -3.24 9.89 -8.82
CA LEU A 118 -4.13 9.95 -7.67
C LEU A 118 -3.45 10.64 -6.48
N SER A 119 -4.26 11.33 -5.67
CA SER A 119 -3.74 11.95 -4.45
C SER A 119 -3.25 10.89 -3.45
N ARG A 120 -2.24 11.23 -2.64
CA ARG A 120 -1.74 10.35 -1.56
C ARG A 120 -2.85 9.92 -0.59
N ARG A 121 -3.89 10.74 -0.44
CA ARG A 121 -5.08 10.41 0.37
C ARG A 121 -5.93 9.34 -0.32
N ALA A 122 -6.18 9.48 -1.62
CA ALA A 122 -6.92 8.49 -2.40
C ALA A 122 -6.24 7.11 -2.38
N ASN A 123 -4.92 7.04 -2.58
CA ASN A 123 -4.19 5.77 -2.56
C ASN A 123 -4.29 5.07 -1.19
N LYS A 124 -4.29 5.82 -0.08
CA LYS A 124 -4.50 5.24 1.25
C LYS A 124 -5.91 4.69 1.43
N HIS A 125 -6.93 5.37 0.89
CA HIS A 125 -8.31 4.87 0.93
C HIS A 125 -8.46 3.62 0.08
N LEU A 126 -7.92 3.62 -1.14
CA LEU A 126 -7.91 2.44 -2.01
C LEU A 126 -7.20 1.25 -1.36
N HIS A 127 -6.01 1.46 -0.81
CA HIS A 127 -5.28 0.45 -0.05
C HIS A 127 -6.17 -0.17 1.05
N TRP A 128 -6.79 0.68 1.88
CA TRP A 128 -7.64 0.21 2.97
C TRP A 128 -8.88 -0.55 2.47
N ILE A 129 -9.55 -0.07 1.41
CA ILE A 129 -10.74 -0.72 0.83
C ILE A 129 -10.37 -2.09 0.26
N LEU A 130 -9.33 -2.15 -0.59
CA LEU A 130 -8.87 -3.39 -1.20
C LEU A 130 -8.44 -4.40 -0.13
N GLN A 131 -7.71 -3.95 0.88
CA GLN A 131 -7.26 -4.79 1.99
C GLN A 131 -8.45 -5.33 2.81
N ALA A 132 -9.46 -4.51 3.09
CA ALA A 132 -10.65 -4.92 3.84
C ALA A 132 -11.49 -5.93 3.06
N ILE A 133 -11.75 -5.69 1.77
CA ILE A 133 -12.50 -6.63 0.92
C ILE A 133 -11.72 -7.94 0.78
N GLY A 134 -10.41 -7.87 0.51
CA GLY A 134 -9.56 -9.06 0.41
C GLY A 134 -9.56 -9.89 1.69
N LEU A 135 -9.49 -9.24 2.85
CA LEU A 135 -9.59 -9.91 4.15
C LEU A 135 -10.94 -10.60 4.34
N ILE A 136 -12.05 -9.95 3.98
CA ILE A 136 -13.39 -10.54 4.08
C ILE A 136 -13.50 -11.79 3.20
N LEU A 137 -13.03 -11.73 1.95
CA LEU A 137 -13.03 -12.90 1.06
C LEU A 137 -12.20 -14.04 1.63
N ASN A 138 -11.02 -13.76 2.18
CA ASN A 138 -10.17 -14.76 2.82
C ASN A 138 -10.84 -15.39 4.05
N LEU A 139 -11.47 -14.57 4.91
CA LEU A 139 -12.21 -15.05 6.08
C LEU A 139 -13.35 -15.98 5.67
N VAL A 140 -14.14 -15.61 4.66
CA VAL A 140 -15.23 -16.44 4.15
C VAL A 140 -14.67 -17.72 3.52
N GLY A 141 -13.65 -17.63 2.66
CA GLY A 141 -13.03 -18.78 2.02
C GLY A 141 -12.46 -19.80 3.01
N VAL A 142 -11.79 -19.34 4.07
CA VAL A 142 -11.29 -20.20 5.14
C VAL A 142 -12.45 -20.74 6.00
N GLY A 143 -13.44 -19.91 6.31
CA GLY A 143 -14.60 -20.30 7.11
C GLY A 143 -15.42 -21.42 6.46
N VAL A 144 -15.68 -21.35 5.15
CA VAL A 144 -16.42 -22.42 4.45
C VAL A 144 -15.61 -23.74 4.48
N MET A 145 -14.29 -23.69 4.28
CA MET A 145 -13.45 -24.90 4.40
C MET A 145 -13.35 -25.44 5.82
N TYR A 146 -13.37 -24.57 6.81
CA TYR A 146 -13.40 -24.98 8.21
C TYR A 146 -14.65 -25.83 8.49
N ASN A 147 -15.84 -25.39 8.06
CA ASN A 147 -17.09 -26.10 8.31
C ASN A 147 -17.18 -27.52 7.74
N VAL A 148 -16.43 -27.84 6.68
CA VAL A 148 -16.51 -29.15 6.01
C VAL A 148 -15.40 -30.12 6.40
N LYS A 149 -14.38 -29.66 7.12
CA LYS A 149 -13.26 -30.51 7.55
C LYS A 149 -13.54 -31.05 8.94
N SER A 150 -13.24 -32.32 9.18
CA SER A 150 -13.29 -32.93 10.53
C SER A 150 -12.01 -32.71 11.34
N VAL A 151 -10.89 -32.49 10.65
CA VAL A 151 -9.59 -32.19 11.24
C VAL A 151 -9.08 -30.90 10.62
N HIS A 152 -8.77 -29.91 11.46
CA HIS A 152 -8.44 -28.55 11.02
C HIS A 152 -6.96 -28.25 11.19
N PHE A 153 -6.42 -27.44 10.28
CA PHE A 153 -5.10 -26.79 10.40
C PHE A 153 -3.90 -27.70 10.69
N VAL A 154 -3.91 -28.95 10.22
CA VAL A 154 -2.77 -29.87 10.36
C VAL A 154 -1.76 -29.74 9.19
N SER A 155 -2.25 -29.45 7.98
CA SER A 155 -1.36 -29.28 6.83
C SER A 155 -0.59 -27.96 6.89
N ILE A 156 0.62 -27.91 6.32
CA ILE A 156 1.45 -26.68 6.22
C ILE A 156 0.66 -25.52 5.60
N HIS A 157 -0.08 -25.77 4.51
CA HIS A 157 -1.02 -24.80 3.92
C HIS A 157 -2.04 -24.26 4.94
N GLY A 158 -2.64 -25.13 5.76
CA GLY A 158 -3.61 -24.72 6.78
C GLY A 158 -2.98 -23.87 7.88
N ILE A 159 -1.81 -24.28 8.38
CA ILE A 159 -1.09 -23.57 9.46
C ILE A 159 -0.64 -22.18 8.98
N THR A 160 0.02 -22.12 7.81
CA THR A 160 0.49 -20.86 7.22
C THR A 160 -0.68 -19.94 6.85
N GLY A 161 -1.75 -20.48 6.25
CA GLY A 161 -2.95 -19.72 5.92
C GLY A 161 -3.61 -19.10 7.16
N LEU A 162 -3.77 -19.87 8.24
CA LEU A 162 -4.33 -19.36 9.49
C LEU A 162 -3.41 -18.31 10.14
N ALA A 163 -2.11 -18.56 10.19
CA ALA A 163 -1.12 -17.62 10.74
C ALA A 163 -1.16 -16.28 10.00
N SER A 164 -1.18 -16.31 8.66
CA SER A 164 -1.34 -15.12 7.83
C SER A 164 -2.66 -14.39 8.15
N LEU A 165 -3.77 -15.12 8.19
CA LEU A 165 -5.09 -14.55 8.41
C LEU A 165 -5.19 -13.83 9.76
N VAL A 166 -4.65 -14.43 10.82
CA VAL A 166 -4.59 -13.81 12.15
C VAL A 166 -3.77 -12.52 12.11
N ILE A 167 -2.57 -12.55 11.52
CA ILE A 167 -1.71 -11.36 11.42
C ILE A 167 -2.42 -10.24 10.65
N VAL A 168 -3.01 -10.54 9.50
CA VAL A 168 -3.67 -9.55 8.64
C VAL A 168 -4.94 -9.00 9.30
N CYS A 169 -5.73 -9.83 10.00
CA CYS A 169 -6.87 -9.37 10.80
C CYS A 169 -6.44 -8.33 11.83
N VAL A 170 -5.43 -8.67 12.63
CA VAL A 170 -4.90 -7.79 13.69
C VAL A 170 -4.37 -6.50 13.07
N MET A 171 -3.60 -6.58 11.98
CA MET A 171 -3.05 -5.39 11.31
C MET A 171 -4.10 -4.51 10.65
N THR A 172 -5.19 -5.08 10.13
CA THR A 172 -6.28 -4.32 9.52
C THR A 172 -7.02 -3.48 10.57
N VAL A 173 -7.23 -4.04 11.77
CA VAL A 173 -7.82 -3.31 12.92
C VAL A 173 -6.90 -2.19 13.39
N PHE A 174 -5.59 -2.46 13.54
CA PHE A 174 -4.64 -1.44 13.97
C PHE A 174 -4.32 -0.39 12.90
N GLY A 175 -4.46 -0.73 11.62
CA GLY A 175 -4.29 0.18 10.49
C GLY A 175 -5.43 1.18 10.31
N TYR A 176 -6.56 1.02 11.02
CA TYR A 176 -7.71 1.91 10.90
C TYR A 176 -7.38 3.35 11.39
N PRO A 177 -7.40 4.37 10.51
CA PRO A 177 -6.76 5.65 10.79
C PRO A 177 -7.50 6.58 11.75
N VAL A 178 -8.79 6.38 11.98
CA VAL A 178 -9.62 7.43 12.64
C VAL A 178 -9.72 7.21 14.14
N TRP A 179 -10.15 6.02 14.56
CA TRP A 179 -10.48 5.79 15.96
C TRP A 179 -9.31 5.24 16.78
N ILE A 180 -8.57 4.28 16.21
CA ILE A 180 -7.40 3.68 16.87
C ILE A 180 -6.22 4.66 16.90
N ALA A 181 -5.98 5.40 15.83
CA ALA A 181 -4.79 6.25 15.72
C ALA A 181 -4.74 7.36 16.78
N TRP A 182 -5.87 7.93 17.20
CA TRP A 182 -5.88 8.92 18.26
C TRP A 182 -5.46 8.33 19.61
N LYS A 183 -5.99 7.15 19.95
CA LYS A 183 -5.64 6.43 21.18
C LYS A 183 -4.19 5.93 21.13
N LEU A 184 -3.74 5.42 19.99
CA LEU A 184 -2.42 4.80 19.82
C LEU A 184 -1.28 5.84 19.86
N ARG A 185 -1.52 7.06 19.37
CA ARG A 185 -0.56 8.18 19.47
C ARG A 185 -0.23 8.57 20.92
N LYS A 186 -1.10 8.24 21.89
CA LYS A 186 -0.83 8.45 23.31
C LYS A 186 0.20 7.46 23.88
N TYR A 187 0.28 6.26 23.30
CA TYR A 187 1.13 5.17 23.81
C TYR A 187 2.40 4.96 22.97
N MET A 188 2.33 5.19 21.66
CA MET A 188 3.41 4.89 20.73
C MET A 188 3.66 6.03 19.75
N ARG A 189 4.94 6.25 19.40
CA ARG A 189 5.32 7.21 18.38
C ARG A 189 4.71 6.80 17.02
N PRO A 190 4.23 7.77 16.20
CA PRO A 190 3.68 7.49 14.88
C PRO A 190 4.62 6.73 13.95
N VAL A 191 5.93 6.99 14.04
CA VAL A 191 6.96 6.31 13.24
C VAL A 191 7.02 4.81 13.57
N THR A 192 7.02 4.47 14.86
CA THR A 192 7.04 3.08 15.35
C THR A 192 5.78 2.32 14.95
N THR A 193 4.61 2.95 15.07
CA THR A 193 3.33 2.36 14.63
C THR A 193 3.36 2.05 13.14
N LYS A 194 3.86 2.98 12.32
CA LYS A 194 3.96 2.80 10.87
C LYS A 194 4.94 1.68 10.51
N PHE A 195 6.07 1.60 11.22
CA PHE A 195 7.05 0.52 11.07
C PHE A 195 6.41 -0.84 11.35
N PHE A 196 5.74 -1.01 12.49
CA PHE A 196 5.08 -2.27 12.85
C PHE A 196 3.97 -2.65 11.86
N HIS A 197 3.14 -1.69 11.44
CA HIS A 197 2.13 -1.95 10.43
C HIS A 197 2.75 -2.44 9.11
N ASN A 198 3.84 -1.83 8.66
CA ASN A 198 4.52 -2.25 7.45
C ASN A 198 5.20 -3.63 7.63
N PHE A 199 5.92 -3.84 8.74
CA PHE A 199 6.60 -5.11 9.02
C PHE A 199 5.61 -6.29 9.11
N LEU A 200 4.60 -6.17 9.97
CA LEU A 200 3.61 -7.24 10.18
C LEU A 200 2.68 -7.38 8.97
N GLY A 201 2.37 -6.30 8.26
CA GLY A 201 1.63 -6.36 6.99
C GLY A 201 2.39 -7.14 5.92
N ILE A 202 3.69 -6.87 5.74
CA ILE A 202 4.55 -7.62 4.82
C ILE A 202 4.65 -9.08 5.25
N ALA A 203 4.93 -9.35 6.54
CA ALA A 203 5.03 -10.71 7.05
C ALA A 203 3.72 -11.50 6.85
N GLY A 204 2.58 -10.91 7.21
CA GLY A 204 1.27 -11.52 7.01
C GLY A 204 0.98 -11.81 5.54
N PHE A 205 1.26 -10.88 4.64
CA PHE A 205 1.10 -11.08 3.20
C PHE A 205 2.00 -12.19 2.66
N VAL A 206 3.30 -12.18 2.99
CA VAL A 206 4.25 -13.22 2.54
C VAL A 206 3.82 -14.60 3.01
N ILE A 207 3.45 -14.74 4.29
CA ILE A 207 2.98 -16.03 4.83
C ILE A 207 1.70 -16.48 4.09
N GLY A 208 0.82 -15.55 3.72
CA GLY A 208 -0.38 -15.84 2.94
C GLY A 208 -0.07 -16.31 1.52
N MET A 209 0.88 -15.67 0.84
CA MET A 209 1.34 -16.09 -0.48
C MET A 209 2.08 -17.44 -0.44
N VAL A 210 2.84 -17.71 0.62
CA VAL A 210 3.44 -19.04 0.86
C VAL A 210 2.37 -20.10 1.06
N SER A 211 1.33 -19.81 1.84
CA SER A 211 0.16 -20.70 1.99
C SER A 211 -0.50 -20.99 0.64
N GLN A 212 -0.65 -19.96 -0.21
CA GLN A 212 -1.19 -20.10 -1.56
C GLN A 212 -0.34 -21.06 -2.40
N CYS A 213 1.00 -20.93 -2.37
CA CYS A 213 1.92 -21.84 -3.06
C CYS A 213 1.76 -23.30 -2.59
N TYR A 214 1.69 -23.53 -1.28
CA TYR A 214 1.38 -24.87 -0.73
C TYR A 214 -0.01 -25.38 -1.12
N GLY A 215 -0.94 -24.47 -1.47
CA GLY A 215 -2.23 -24.82 -2.04
C GLY A 215 -2.09 -25.47 -3.43
N TYR A 216 -1.20 -24.95 -4.27
CA TYR A 216 -0.91 -25.53 -5.60
C TYR A 216 -0.26 -26.91 -5.47
N GLU A 217 0.71 -27.07 -4.56
CA GLU A 217 1.43 -28.35 -4.34
C GLU A 217 0.52 -29.51 -3.90
N LYS A 218 -0.69 -29.24 -3.41
CA LYS A 218 -1.72 -30.28 -3.18
C LYS A 218 -2.30 -30.86 -4.48
N SER A 219 -1.64 -30.63 -5.62
CA SER A 219 -1.99 -31.05 -6.99
C SER A 219 -3.40 -30.63 -7.39
N TRP A 220 -3.91 -29.54 -6.81
CA TRP A 220 -5.26 -29.07 -7.14
C TRP A 220 -5.31 -28.58 -8.59
N VAL A 221 -4.28 -27.84 -9.06
CA VAL A 221 -4.25 -27.33 -10.43
C VAL A 221 -4.05 -28.47 -11.41
N TYR A 222 -3.14 -29.41 -11.13
CA TYR A 222 -3.02 -30.62 -11.96
C TYR A 222 -4.36 -31.37 -12.06
N ARG A 223 -5.09 -31.56 -10.96
CA ARG A 223 -6.41 -32.23 -11.02
C ARG A 223 -7.43 -31.45 -11.86
N ALA A 224 -7.45 -30.13 -11.74
CA ALA A 224 -8.38 -29.25 -12.44
C ALA A 224 -8.04 -29.02 -13.93
N THR A 225 -6.78 -29.18 -14.32
CA THR A 225 -6.29 -28.80 -15.66
C THR A 225 -5.70 -29.96 -16.47
N LYS A 226 -5.29 -31.04 -15.80
CA LYS A 226 -4.52 -32.19 -16.35
C LYS A 226 -3.17 -31.82 -16.95
N LEU A 227 -2.66 -30.62 -16.69
CA LEU A 227 -1.36 -30.13 -17.19
C LEU A 227 -0.24 -30.42 -16.18
N ARG A 228 0.76 -31.22 -16.56
CA ARG A 228 1.84 -31.70 -15.66
C ARG A 228 2.67 -30.60 -15.00
N TYR A 229 2.79 -29.42 -15.64
CA TYR A 229 3.64 -28.32 -15.16
C TYR A 229 2.86 -27.11 -14.65
N ALA A 230 1.52 -27.16 -14.61
CA ALA A 230 0.72 -26.00 -14.23
C ALA A 230 0.94 -25.56 -12.77
N ASP A 231 1.06 -26.52 -11.83
CA ASP A 231 1.33 -26.20 -10.41
C ASP A 231 2.67 -25.45 -10.25
N ASN A 232 3.75 -25.94 -10.89
CA ASN A 232 5.07 -25.34 -10.82
C ASN A 232 5.11 -23.95 -11.46
N THR A 233 4.45 -23.78 -12.62
CA THR A 233 4.36 -22.47 -13.27
C THR A 233 3.63 -21.47 -12.39
N LEU A 234 2.49 -21.84 -11.80
CA LEU A 234 1.75 -20.95 -10.90
C LEU A 234 2.51 -20.60 -9.62
N LEU A 235 3.28 -21.55 -9.08
CA LEU A 235 4.18 -21.31 -7.96
C LEU A 235 5.20 -20.23 -8.31
N VAL A 236 5.94 -20.40 -9.42
CA VAL A 236 6.96 -19.42 -9.86
C VAL A 236 6.33 -18.05 -10.12
N LEU A 237 5.18 -18.00 -10.80
CA LEU A 237 4.46 -16.75 -11.05
C LEU A 237 4.00 -16.08 -9.76
N THR A 238 3.50 -16.84 -8.78
CA THR A 238 3.03 -16.30 -7.49
C THR A 238 4.19 -15.77 -6.65
N VAL A 239 5.35 -16.45 -6.67
CA VAL A 239 6.58 -15.95 -6.04
C VAL A 239 7.04 -14.66 -6.71
N LEU A 240 7.04 -14.60 -8.04
CA LEU A 240 7.40 -13.40 -8.79
C LEU A 240 6.46 -12.22 -8.46
N ILE A 241 5.14 -12.46 -8.43
CA ILE A 241 4.14 -11.46 -8.02
C ILE A 241 4.44 -10.94 -6.62
N THR A 242 4.75 -11.85 -5.68
CA THR A 242 5.04 -11.48 -4.29
C THR A 242 6.24 -10.55 -4.21
N ILE A 243 7.34 -10.88 -4.90
CA ILE A 243 8.57 -10.07 -4.93
C ILE A 243 8.31 -8.69 -5.54
N LEU A 244 7.63 -8.65 -6.70
CA LEU A 244 7.34 -7.40 -7.40
C LEU A 244 6.41 -6.49 -6.58
N SER A 245 5.37 -7.05 -5.96
CA SER A 245 4.43 -6.30 -5.10
C SER A 245 5.11 -5.71 -3.87
N LEU A 246 6.07 -6.42 -3.28
CA LEU A 246 6.74 -5.99 -2.05
C LEU A 246 7.89 -5.01 -2.25
N ARG A 247 8.36 -4.79 -3.49
CA ARG A 247 9.50 -3.90 -3.79
C ARG A 247 9.38 -2.54 -3.11
N GLY A 248 8.26 -1.85 -3.30
CA GLY A 248 8.03 -0.52 -2.70
C GLY A 248 7.86 -0.57 -1.18
N ALA A 249 7.21 -1.61 -0.66
CA ALA A 249 6.96 -1.79 0.77
C ALA A 249 8.25 -2.05 1.55
N LEU A 250 9.17 -2.86 1.00
CA LEU A 250 10.48 -3.18 1.59
C LEU A 250 11.39 -1.94 1.66
N VAL A 251 11.44 -1.14 0.59
CA VAL A 251 12.18 0.14 0.62
C VAL A 251 11.61 1.08 1.68
N SER A 252 10.28 1.12 1.81
CA SER A 252 9.62 1.90 2.86
C SER A 252 9.95 1.39 4.27
N LEU A 253 10.01 0.06 4.45
CA LEU A 253 10.34 -0.58 5.71
C LEU A 253 11.77 -0.25 6.14
N TYR A 254 12.72 -0.37 5.21
CA TYR A 254 14.13 -0.08 5.45
C TYR A 254 14.35 1.37 5.90
N ARG A 255 13.72 2.34 5.22
CA ARG A 255 13.79 3.76 5.62
C ARG A 255 13.22 3.99 7.03
N GLN A 256 12.09 3.37 7.33
CA GLN A 256 11.45 3.48 8.65
C GLN A 256 12.28 2.81 9.76
N ALA A 257 12.97 1.70 9.47
CA ALA A 257 13.87 1.05 10.42
C ALA A 257 15.02 1.97 10.81
N ILE A 258 15.67 2.62 9.83
CA ILE A 258 16.73 3.62 10.09
C ILE A 258 16.20 4.77 10.94
N ASP A 259 15.03 5.32 10.60
CA ASP A 259 14.43 6.43 11.36
C ASP A 259 14.05 6.03 12.79
N CYS A 260 13.72 4.76 13.02
CA CYS A 260 13.46 4.24 14.36
C CYS A 260 14.75 4.04 15.19
N LEU A 261 15.89 3.81 14.52
CA LEU A 261 17.19 3.59 15.17
C LEU A 261 17.92 4.90 15.52
N LYS A 262 17.72 5.99 14.77
CA LYS A 262 18.36 7.30 15.02
C LYS A 262 18.26 7.80 16.47
N PRO A 263 17.11 7.75 17.16
CA PRO A 263 16.98 8.23 18.54
C PRO A 263 17.70 7.34 19.56
N VAL A 264 17.94 6.06 19.21
CA VAL A 264 18.64 5.10 20.09
C VAL A 264 20.14 5.37 20.04
N CYS A 265 20.70 5.61 18.85
CA CYS A 265 22.12 5.94 18.69
C CYS A 265 22.49 7.34 19.18
N SER A 266 21.58 8.31 19.18
CA SER A 266 21.87 9.67 19.69
C SER A 266 21.85 9.77 21.22
N SER A 267 21.55 8.67 21.91
CA SER A 267 21.43 8.60 23.38
C SER A 267 22.52 7.72 24.02
N THR A 268 23.52 7.31 23.24
CA THR A 268 24.76 6.62 23.65
C THR A 268 25.95 7.47 23.26
#